data_AF-A0A9K3LUU8-F1
#
_entry.id   AF-A0A9K3LUU8-F1
#
_cell.length_a   1.000
_cell.length_b   1.000
_cell.length_c   1.000
_cell.angle_alpha   90.00
_cell.angle_beta   90.00
_cell.angle_gamma   90.00
#
_symmetry.space_group_name_H-M   'P 1'
#
loop_
_entity.id
_entity.type
_entity.pdbx_description
1 polymer ?
#
loop_
_entity_poly.entity_id
_entity_poly.type
_entity_poly.pdbx_seq_one_letter_code
_entity_poly.pdbx_strand_id
1 'polypeptide(L)'
;MSSVQTSRAIMQQQQPEQPSPEEEKLTSELANDRPTIDAAVKSFVSLVSARSLTATATDATTTSVLLGIVNNSANNESTNNHPATTQQQVLQLARAILKAVNSFQFSLQDTMAATMAEKPSLSVEKKQQLIELGVTARLWNGLVQSEQKPSRFLGRRALKLAWPTMDVASSSFPPAQAVENPVDVAIRERQLQWLQEFETLLFRDVQKLPANIQEEDDDSALLWSPDKGAAELSKRRQRRKLAAQERGSSTPS
;
A
#
# COMPACT_ATOMS: atom_id res chain seq x y z
N MET A 1 63.36 0.97 2.39
CA MET A 1 62.76 -0.38 2.38
C MET A 1 61.75 -0.43 3.51
N SER A 2 60.51 -0.03 3.23
CA SER A 2 59.46 0.12 4.24
C SER A 2 58.49 -1.06 4.17
N SER A 3 58.41 -1.77 5.28
CA SER A 3 57.64 -2.99 5.48
C SER A 3 56.13 -2.69 5.45
N VAL A 4 55.46 -3.13 4.39
CA VAL A 4 53.99 -3.18 4.31
C VAL A 4 53.52 -4.39 5.12
N GLN A 5 53.14 -4.18 6.37
CA GLN A 5 52.44 -5.19 7.17
C GLN A 5 51.00 -5.32 6.66
N THR A 6 50.77 -6.35 5.85
CA THR A 6 49.44 -6.79 5.43
C THR A 6 48.68 -7.33 6.65
N SER A 7 47.81 -6.51 7.22
CA SER A 7 46.81 -6.91 8.22
C SER A 7 45.88 -7.96 7.61
N ARG A 8 46.19 -9.22 7.87
CA ARG A 8 45.33 -10.37 7.60
C ARG A 8 44.14 -10.28 8.57
N ALA A 9 43.09 -9.58 8.14
CA ALA A 9 41.83 -9.54 8.86
C ALA A 9 41.33 -10.97 9.03
N ILE A 10 41.24 -11.38 10.30
CA ILE A 10 40.68 -12.66 10.73
C ILE A 10 39.20 -12.64 10.35
N MET A 11 38.89 -13.24 9.20
CA MET A 11 37.54 -13.50 8.75
C MET A 11 36.98 -14.64 9.61
N GLN A 12 36.59 -14.33 10.85
CA GLN A 12 35.79 -15.25 11.66
C GLN A 12 34.48 -15.49 10.91
N GLN A 13 34.37 -16.66 10.29
CA GLN A 13 33.10 -17.18 9.80
C GLN A 13 32.19 -17.34 11.02
N GLN A 14 31.32 -16.34 11.25
CA GLN A 14 30.19 -16.52 12.14
C GLN A 14 29.37 -17.70 11.60
N GLN A 15 29.31 -18.77 12.36
CA GLN A 15 28.41 -19.88 12.04
C GLN A 15 26.99 -19.32 11.89
N PRO A 16 26.24 -19.76 10.87
CA PRO A 16 24.85 -19.32 10.70
C PRO A 16 24.06 -19.72 11.94
N GLU A 17 23.64 -18.73 12.72
CA GLU A 17 22.81 -18.91 13.90
C GLU A 17 21.50 -19.59 13.46
N GLN A 18 21.22 -20.77 14.02
CA GLN A 18 19.98 -21.48 13.70
C GLN A 18 18.78 -20.66 14.20
N PRO A 19 17.72 -20.48 13.38
CA PRO A 19 16.54 -19.74 13.79
C PRO A 19 15.86 -20.43 14.97
N SER A 20 15.29 -19.64 15.88
CA SER A 20 14.52 -20.21 16.99
C SER A 20 13.18 -20.79 16.48
N PRO A 21 12.54 -21.73 17.20
CA PRO A 21 11.24 -22.28 16.82
C PRO A 21 10.14 -21.22 16.65
N GLU A 22 10.23 -20.12 17.42
CA GLU A 22 9.31 -18.98 17.30
C GLU A 22 9.51 -18.23 15.98
N GLU A 23 10.76 -18.04 15.56
CA GLU A 23 11.10 -17.40 14.29
C GLU A 23 10.66 -18.23 13.08
N GLU A 24 10.80 -19.55 13.15
CA GLU A 24 10.32 -20.47 12.10
C GLU A 24 8.80 -20.38 11.94
N LYS A 25 8.07 -20.38 13.07
CA LYS A 25 6.61 -20.20 13.06
C LYS A 25 6.21 -18.87 12.42
N LEU A 26 6.83 -17.77 12.83
CA LEU A 26 6.56 -16.44 12.28
C LEU A 26 6.90 -16.37 10.78
N THR A 27 8.00 -16.99 10.37
CA THR A 27 8.40 -17.07 8.96
C THR A 27 7.34 -17.77 8.13
N SER A 28 6.82 -18.90 8.62
CA SER A 28 5.74 -19.63 7.96
C SER A 28 4.43 -18.82 7.90
N GLU A 29 4.07 -18.12 8.98
CA GLU A 29 2.90 -17.25 9.00
C GLU A 29 3.02 -16.09 8.00
N LEU A 30 4.18 -15.43 7.93
CA LEU A 30 4.44 -14.33 7.00
C LEU A 30 4.47 -14.79 5.54
N ALA A 31 5.03 -15.96 5.26
CA ALA A 31 5.05 -16.54 3.92
C ALA A 31 3.65 -16.88 3.39
N ASN A 32 2.73 -17.21 4.31
CA ASN A 32 1.33 -17.52 4.02
C ASN A 32 0.39 -16.31 4.20
N ASP A 33 0.92 -15.12 4.53
CA ASP A 33 0.11 -13.91 4.67
C ASP A 33 -0.44 -13.49 3.31
N ARG A 34 -1.76 -13.55 3.17
CA ARG A 34 -2.49 -13.26 1.93
C ARG A 34 -3.64 -12.31 2.22
N PRO A 35 -3.90 -11.35 1.31
CA PRO A 35 -3.28 -11.17 -0.01
C PRO A 35 -1.88 -10.55 0.06
N THR A 36 -1.10 -10.73 -1.01
CA THR A 36 0.23 -10.10 -1.13
C THR A 36 0.09 -8.60 -1.35
N ILE A 37 1.14 -7.84 -1.03
CA ILE A 37 1.15 -6.38 -1.20
C ILE A 37 0.83 -5.97 -2.65
N ASP A 38 1.41 -6.66 -3.64
CA ASP A 38 1.14 -6.41 -5.06
C ASP A 38 -0.34 -6.60 -5.43
N ALA A 39 -0.99 -7.64 -4.89
CA ALA A 39 -2.41 -7.88 -5.11
C ALA A 39 -3.28 -6.81 -4.43
N ALA A 40 -2.91 -6.38 -3.22
CA ALA A 40 -3.63 -5.33 -2.50
C ALA A 40 -3.51 -3.98 -3.21
N VAL A 41 -2.31 -3.60 -3.69
CA VAL A 41 -2.11 -2.36 -4.47
C VAL A 41 -2.94 -2.38 -5.76
N LYS A 42 -2.98 -3.49 -6.48
CA LYS A 42 -3.83 -3.63 -7.69
C LYS A 42 -5.32 -3.50 -7.37
N SER A 43 -5.75 -4.09 -6.26
CA SER A 43 -7.14 -4.01 -5.78
C SER A 43 -7.50 -2.57 -5.40
N PHE A 44 -6.58 -1.84 -4.76
CA PHE A 44 -6.73 -0.42 -4.46
C PHE A 44 -6.89 0.43 -5.73
N VAL A 45 -6.03 0.24 -6.74
CA VAL A 45 -6.15 0.92 -8.04
C VAL A 45 -7.53 0.70 -8.67
N SER A 46 -8.00 -0.55 -8.66
CA SER A 46 -9.31 -0.90 -9.18
C SER A 46 -10.43 -0.21 -8.41
N LEU A 47 -10.34 -0.17 -7.08
CA LEU A 47 -11.32 0.48 -6.21
C LEU A 47 -11.41 1.99 -6.50
N VAL A 48 -10.27 2.68 -6.52
CA VAL A 48 -10.22 4.12 -6.79
C VAL A 48 -10.74 4.42 -8.20
N SER A 49 -10.34 3.62 -9.20
CA SER A 49 -10.80 3.80 -10.59
C SER A 49 -12.32 3.63 -10.71
N ALA A 50 -12.89 2.62 -10.04
CA ALA A 50 -14.34 2.41 -10.03
C ALA A 50 -15.09 3.58 -9.40
N ARG A 51 -14.57 4.16 -8.31
CA ARG A 51 -15.15 5.35 -7.64
C ARG A 51 -15.13 6.57 -8.55
N SER A 52 -14.03 6.79 -9.26
CA SER A 52 -13.91 7.93 -10.18
C SER A 52 -14.91 7.85 -11.33
N LEU A 53 -15.19 6.66 -11.86
CA LEU A 53 -16.20 6.47 -12.91
C LEU A 53 -17.64 6.71 -12.41
N THR A 54 -17.93 6.41 -11.14
CA THR A 54 -19.25 6.67 -10.57
C THR A 54 -19.49 8.16 -10.28
N ALA A 55 -18.45 8.89 -9.89
CA ALA A 55 -18.56 10.33 -9.61
C ALA A 55 -18.81 11.16 -10.88
N THR A 56 -18.18 10.79 -12.00
CA THR A 56 -18.39 11.49 -13.27
C THR A 56 -19.78 11.25 -13.87
N ALA A 57 -20.41 10.11 -13.58
CA ALA A 57 -21.78 9.83 -14.03
C ALA A 57 -22.84 10.71 -13.35
N THR A 58 -22.60 11.13 -12.10
CA THR A 58 -23.51 12.03 -11.37
C THR A 58 -23.31 13.50 -11.76
N ASP A 59 -22.10 13.90 -12.12
CA ASP A 59 -21.76 15.29 -12.45
C ASP A 59 -21.87 15.63 -13.95
N ALA A 60 -21.99 14.65 -14.84
CA ALA A 60 -22.14 14.88 -16.29
C ALA A 60 -23.39 15.72 -16.66
N THR A 61 -24.36 15.85 -15.74
CA THR A 61 -25.54 16.69 -15.94
C THR A 61 -25.30 18.17 -15.60
N THR A 62 -24.25 18.50 -14.84
CA THR A 62 -24.02 19.87 -14.32
C THR A 62 -22.71 20.48 -14.87
N THR A 63 -21.70 19.66 -15.14
CA THR A 63 -20.35 20.15 -15.51
C THR A 63 -20.19 20.41 -17.02
N SER A 64 -21.10 19.92 -17.87
CA SER A 64 -21.16 20.32 -19.30
C SER A 64 -21.48 21.81 -19.49
N VAL A 65 -21.95 22.50 -18.45
CA VAL A 65 -22.30 23.93 -18.50
C VAL A 65 -21.17 24.82 -17.96
N LEU A 66 -20.26 24.29 -17.12
CA LEU A 66 -19.19 25.08 -16.48
C LEU A 66 -17.79 24.88 -17.08
N LEU A 67 -17.54 23.76 -17.77
CA LEU A 67 -16.35 23.58 -18.61
C LEU A 67 -16.77 23.77 -20.06
N GLY A 68 -16.82 25.03 -20.50
CA GLY A 68 -17.05 25.42 -21.89
C GLY A 68 -16.03 24.81 -22.83
N ILE A 69 -16.23 23.55 -23.20
CA ILE A 69 -15.64 22.92 -24.38
C ILE A 69 -16.44 23.48 -25.56
N VAL A 70 -16.10 24.71 -25.91
CA VAL A 70 -16.33 25.23 -27.26
C VAL A 70 -15.44 24.41 -28.17
N ASN A 71 -16.04 23.45 -28.87
CA ASN A 71 -15.47 22.82 -30.05
C ASN A 71 -15.22 23.93 -31.09
N ASN A 72 -14.03 24.52 -31.08
CA ASN A 72 -13.49 25.23 -32.23
C ASN A 72 -12.17 24.55 -32.62
N SER A 73 -12.31 23.54 -33.48
CA SER A 73 -11.22 23.08 -34.34
C SER A 73 -10.88 24.18 -35.34
N ALA A 74 -9.65 24.66 -35.31
CA ALA A 74 -8.70 24.51 -36.42
C ALA A 74 -7.45 25.36 -36.16
N ASN A 75 -6.30 24.72 -36.35
CA ASN A 75 -4.96 25.30 -36.53
C ASN A 75 -4.24 25.80 -35.26
N ASN A 76 -3.43 24.94 -34.64
CA ASN A 76 -1.97 25.10 -34.58
C ASN A 76 -1.30 24.03 -33.71
N GLU A 77 -0.18 23.51 -34.21
CA GLU A 77 0.91 22.77 -33.57
C GLU A 77 0.61 22.06 -32.23
N SER A 78 0.32 20.76 -32.36
CA SER A 78 0.07 19.81 -31.28
C SER A 78 1.33 19.50 -30.46
N THR A 79 1.62 20.32 -29.45
CA THR A 79 2.31 19.82 -28.25
C THR A 79 1.26 19.10 -27.38
N ASN A 80 1.20 17.78 -27.53
CA ASN A 80 0.24 16.86 -26.90
C ASN A 80 0.39 16.80 -25.36
N ASN A 81 0.10 17.89 -24.65
CA ASN A 81 0.01 17.92 -23.19
C ASN A 81 -1.45 17.66 -22.76
N HIS A 82 -2.00 16.51 -23.15
CA HIS A 82 -3.30 16.11 -22.62
C HIS A 82 -3.12 15.79 -21.14
N PRO A 83 -3.87 16.42 -20.21
CA PRO A 83 -3.75 16.13 -18.79
C PRO A 83 -3.97 14.64 -18.56
N ALA A 84 -3.07 14.01 -17.80
CA ALA A 84 -3.12 12.59 -17.51
C ALA A 84 -4.49 12.24 -16.91
N THR A 85 -5.16 11.23 -17.47
CA THR A 85 -6.43 10.77 -16.92
C THR A 85 -6.27 10.32 -15.48
N THR A 86 -7.32 10.40 -14.66
CA THR A 86 -7.30 9.90 -13.28
C THR A 86 -6.76 8.46 -13.19
N GLN A 87 -7.13 7.60 -14.13
CA GLN A 87 -6.62 6.23 -14.20
C GLN A 87 -5.09 6.17 -14.38
N GLN A 88 -4.51 7.03 -15.23
CA GLN A 88 -3.06 7.12 -15.39
C GLN A 88 -2.38 7.60 -14.11
N GLN A 89 -2.97 8.60 -13.43
CA GLN A 89 -2.43 9.14 -12.17
C GLN A 89 -2.44 8.08 -11.05
N VAL A 90 -3.53 7.30 -10.93
CA VAL A 90 -3.64 6.21 -9.95
C VAL A 90 -2.65 5.09 -10.27
N LEU A 91 -2.45 4.76 -11.55
CA LEU A 91 -1.44 3.78 -11.97
C LEU A 91 -0.01 4.26 -11.69
N GLN A 92 0.27 5.56 -11.85
CA GLN A 92 1.56 6.15 -11.46
C GLN A 92 1.80 6.01 -9.96
N LEU A 93 0.80 6.35 -9.12
CA LEU A 93 0.88 6.17 -7.67
C LEU A 93 1.16 4.70 -7.31
N ALA A 94 0.43 3.75 -7.89
CA ALA A 94 0.62 2.33 -7.60
C ALA A 94 2.02 1.83 -7.96
N ARG A 95 2.56 2.26 -9.11
CA ARG A 95 3.95 1.95 -9.48
C ARG A 95 4.94 2.54 -8.50
N ALA A 96 4.67 3.74 -8.00
CA ALA A 96 5.54 4.43 -7.07
C ALA A 96 5.55 3.74 -5.69
N ILE A 97 4.38 3.34 -5.17
CA ILE A 97 4.26 2.50 -3.97
C ILE A 97 5.04 1.19 -4.15
N LEU A 98 4.82 0.47 -5.25
CA LEU A 98 5.50 -0.81 -5.50
C LEU A 98 7.01 -0.64 -5.69
N LYS A 99 7.46 0.48 -6.27
CA LYS A 99 8.88 0.79 -6.37
C LYS A 99 9.48 1.00 -4.99
N ALA A 100 8.87 1.86 -4.16
CA ALA A 100 9.31 2.13 -2.80
C ALA A 100 9.37 0.83 -1.97
N VAL A 101 8.31 0.02 -1.99
CA VAL A 101 8.24 -1.29 -1.31
C VAL A 101 9.37 -2.21 -1.77
N ASN A 102 9.59 -2.34 -3.08
CA ASN A 102 10.57 -3.30 -3.59
C ASN A 102 12.02 -2.84 -3.47
N SER A 103 12.28 -1.54 -3.29
CA SER A 103 13.61 -1.01 -3.03
C SER A 103 13.90 -0.78 -1.54
N PHE A 104 12.89 -0.86 -0.68
CA PHE A 104 13.05 -0.62 0.75
C PHE A 104 13.92 -1.70 1.39
N GLN A 105 14.85 -1.28 2.24
CA GLN A 105 15.68 -2.16 3.06
C GLN A 105 15.57 -1.71 4.52
N PHE A 106 15.35 -2.67 5.41
CA PHE A 106 15.40 -2.41 6.84
C PHE A 106 16.84 -2.16 7.29
N SER A 107 17.05 -1.13 8.10
CA SER A 107 18.29 -0.95 8.85
C SER A 107 18.31 -1.93 10.03
N LEU A 108 18.79 -3.16 9.79
CA LEU A 108 18.84 -4.23 10.79
C LEU A 108 19.82 -3.96 11.94
N GLN A 109 20.87 -3.18 11.69
CA GLN A 109 22.05 -3.13 12.57
C GLN A 109 21.83 -2.34 13.87
N ASP A 110 20.93 -1.34 13.88
CA ASP A 110 20.78 -0.46 15.04
C ASP A 110 19.56 -0.79 15.90
N THR A 111 18.48 -1.32 15.33
CA THR A 111 17.18 -1.27 16.03
C THR A 111 16.98 -2.41 17.02
N MET A 112 17.26 -3.67 16.65
CA MET A 112 16.97 -4.79 17.56
C MET A 112 18.00 -4.92 18.69
N ALA A 113 19.28 -4.80 18.35
CA ALA A 113 20.36 -4.91 19.32
C ALA A 113 20.31 -3.76 20.34
N ALA A 114 20.11 -2.51 19.90
CA ALA A 114 19.99 -1.38 20.82
C ALA A 114 18.75 -1.51 21.72
N THR A 115 17.60 -1.88 21.15
CA THR A 115 16.36 -1.97 21.95
C THR A 115 16.39 -3.09 22.98
N MET A 116 17.00 -4.24 22.65
CA MET A 116 17.15 -5.36 23.60
C MET A 116 18.26 -5.10 24.63
N ALA A 117 19.32 -4.37 24.28
CA ALA A 117 20.40 -4.04 25.21
C ALA A 117 19.98 -2.98 26.25
N GLU A 118 19.12 -2.01 25.88
CA GLU A 118 18.82 -0.87 26.76
C GLU A 118 17.79 -1.16 27.86
N LYS A 119 16.89 -2.16 27.72
CA LYS A 119 15.76 -2.35 28.65
C LYS A 119 15.44 -3.82 28.95
N PRO A 120 16.00 -4.41 30.02
CA PRO A 120 15.72 -5.80 30.39
C PRO A 120 14.27 -6.07 30.82
N SER A 121 13.48 -5.03 31.11
CA SER A 121 12.07 -5.10 31.55
C SER A 121 11.05 -4.83 30.43
N LEU A 122 11.34 -5.26 29.19
CA LEU A 122 10.37 -5.21 28.08
C LEU A 122 9.18 -6.13 28.33
N SER A 123 7.97 -5.64 28.06
CA SER A 123 6.74 -6.45 28.08
C SER A 123 6.81 -7.58 27.06
N VAL A 124 6.05 -8.66 27.29
CA VAL A 124 6.03 -9.85 26.42
C VAL A 124 5.59 -9.46 25.00
N GLU A 125 4.59 -8.58 24.88
CA GLU A 125 4.07 -8.10 23.61
C GLU A 125 5.13 -7.34 22.82
N LYS A 126 5.91 -6.48 23.50
CA LYS A 126 6.96 -5.72 22.84
C LYS A 126 8.13 -6.61 22.40
N LYS A 127 8.46 -7.64 23.18
CA LYS A 127 9.43 -8.67 22.76
C LYS A 127 8.95 -9.40 21.51
N GLN A 128 7.69 -9.81 21.47
CA GLN A 128 7.09 -10.47 20.31
C GLN A 128 7.13 -9.57 19.07
N GLN A 129 6.79 -8.29 19.20
CA GLN A 129 6.87 -7.32 18.11
C GLN A 129 8.30 -7.13 17.59
N LEU A 130 9.29 -7.12 18.48
CA LEU A 130 10.70 -7.03 18.07
C LEU A 130 11.14 -8.28 17.30
N ILE A 131 10.77 -9.48 17.77
CA ILE A 131 11.06 -10.73 17.05
C ILE A 131 10.41 -10.71 15.67
N GLU A 132 9.13 -10.32 15.59
CA GLU A 132 8.41 -10.23 14.33
C GLU A 132 9.04 -9.20 13.36
N LEU A 133 9.47 -8.05 13.87
CA LEU A 133 10.21 -7.05 13.10
C LEU A 133 11.52 -7.63 12.57
N GLY A 134 12.27 -8.36 13.40
CA GLY A 134 13.52 -9.01 13.01
C GLY A 134 13.36 -10.05 11.91
N VAL A 135 12.39 -10.94 12.07
CA VAL A 135 12.06 -11.95 11.06
C VAL A 135 11.62 -11.27 9.76
N THR A 136 10.72 -10.28 9.85
CA THR A 136 10.25 -9.52 8.68
C THR A 136 11.40 -8.83 7.97
N ALA A 137 12.29 -8.17 8.71
CA ALA A 137 13.42 -7.45 8.15
C ALA A 137 14.43 -8.38 7.46
N ARG A 138 14.74 -9.54 8.06
CA ARG A 138 15.60 -10.55 7.43
C ARG A 138 14.98 -11.09 6.14
N LEU A 139 13.69 -11.47 6.16
CA LEU A 139 12.99 -11.97 4.97
C LEU A 139 12.93 -10.90 3.88
N TRP A 140 12.56 -9.67 4.23
CA TRP A 140 12.44 -8.56 3.29
C TRP A 140 13.77 -8.23 2.64
N ASN A 141 14.83 -8.04 3.44
CA ASN A 141 16.16 -7.72 2.94
C ASN A 141 16.72 -8.88 2.11
N GLY A 142 16.50 -10.14 2.52
CA GLY A 142 16.90 -11.31 1.74
C GLY A 142 16.22 -11.38 0.38
N LEU A 143 14.93 -11.04 0.29
CA LEU A 143 14.23 -10.93 -0.99
C LEU A 143 14.85 -9.83 -1.87
N VAL A 144 15.10 -8.63 -1.32
CA VAL A 144 15.72 -7.53 -2.06
C VAL A 144 17.14 -7.89 -2.54
N GLN A 145 17.96 -8.49 -1.69
CA GLN A 145 19.34 -8.91 -2.03
C GLN A 145 19.38 -10.02 -3.09
N SER A 146 18.36 -10.87 -3.11
CA SER A 146 18.20 -11.91 -4.14
C SER A 146 17.48 -11.41 -5.41
N GLU A 147 17.33 -10.08 -5.56
CA GLU A 147 16.62 -9.42 -6.67
C GLU A 147 15.15 -9.84 -6.83
N GLN A 148 14.57 -10.44 -5.79
CA GLN A 148 13.17 -10.76 -5.72
C GLN A 148 12.39 -9.55 -5.19
N LYS A 149 11.11 -9.46 -5.54
CA LYS A 149 10.24 -8.35 -5.16
C LYS A 149 9.48 -8.68 -3.88
N PRO A 150 9.78 -8.08 -2.71
CA PRO A 150 9.03 -8.28 -1.46
C PRO A 150 7.52 -8.22 -1.65
N SER A 151 7.04 -7.31 -2.51
CA SER A 151 5.61 -7.11 -2.75
C SER A 151 4.87 -8.34 -3.29
N ARG A 152 5.59 -9.31 -3.88
CA ARG A 152 5.01 -10.53 -4.46
C ARG A 152 4.92 -11.69 -3.46
N PHE A 153 5.64 -11.62 -2.35
CA PHE A 153 5.75 -12.72 -1.38
C PHE A 153 5.15 -12.38 -0.03
N LEU A 154 5.28 -11.11 0.37
CA LEU A 154 4.84 -10.63 1.66
C LEU A 154 3.46 -9.98 1.57
N GLY A 155 2.70 -10.08 2.66
CA GLY A 155 1.36 -9.55 2.80
C GLY A 155 1.28 -8.30 3.67
N ARG A 156 0.08 -8.07 4.20
CA ARG A 156 -0.27 -6.88 4.99
C ARG A 156 0.58 -6.73 6.25
N ARG A 157 0.83 -7.83 6.95
CA ARG A 157 1.49 -7.83 8.27
C ARG A 157 2.92 -7.29 8.16
N ALA A 158 3.67 -7.80 7.19
CA ALA A 158 5.01 -7.30 6.88
C ALA A 158 5.00 -5.83 6.44
N LEU A 159 4.03 -5.43 5.60
CA LEU A 159 3.94 -4.05 5.13
C LEU A 159 3.67 -3.07 6.28
N LYS A 160 2.81 -3.41 7.25
CA LYS A 160 2.55 -2.56 8.43
C LYS A 160 3.82 -2.27 9.23
N LEU A 161 4.77 -3.20 9.28
CA LEU A 161 6.05 -3.02 9.97
C LEU A 161 7.04 -2.14 9.17
N ALA A 162 7.05 -2.27 7.84
CA ALA A 162 7.93 -1.48 6.98
C ALA A 162 7.43 -0.03 6.79
N TRP A 163 6.11 0.16 6.76
CA TRP A 163 5.47 1.42 6.35
C TRP A 163 5.95 2.66 7.11
N PRO A 164 6.03 2.67 8.46
CA PRO A 164 6.40 3.87 9.22
C PRO A 164 7.80 4.40 8.91
N THR A 165 8.69 3.53 8.43
CA THR A 165 10.07 3.87 8.09
C THR A 165 10.28 4.06 6.59
N MET A 166 9.26 3.80 5.77
CA MET A 166 9.36 3.85 4.33
C MET A 166 8.95 5.22 3.81
N ASP A 167 9.84 5.91 3.10
CA ASP A 167 9.52 7.19 2.48
C ASP A 167 8.90 7.00 1.09
N VAL A 168 7.61 6.65 1.08
CA VAL A 168 6.85 6.47 -0.16
C VAL A 168 6.63 7.82 -0.86
N ALA A 169 6.41 8.89 -0.10
CA ALA A 169 6.09 10.20 -0.67
C ALA A 169 7.30 10.82 -1.39
N SER A 170 8.48 10.86 -0.77
CA SER A 170 9.65 11.50 -1.38
C SER A 170 10.21 10.73 -2.58
N SER A 171 9.99 9.41 -2.63
CA SER A 171 10.42 8.59 -3.77
C SER A 171 9.49 8.69 -4.98
N SER A 172 8.26 9.18 -4.78
CA SER A 172 7.18 9.16 -5.77
C SER A 172 6.86 10.54 -6.34
N PHE A 173 7.07 11.59 -5.56
CA PHE A 173 6.66 12.95 -5.93
C PHE A 173 7.88 13.86 -6.01
N PRO A 174 7.95 14.74 -7.03
CA PRO A 174 8.94 15.80 -7.02
C PRO A 174 8.80 16.64 -5.74
N PRO A 175 9.92 17.19 -5.22
CA PRO A 175 9.88 18.04 -4.04
C PRO A 175 8.93 19.22 -4.28
N ALA A 176 8.22 19.65 -3.24
CA ALA A 176 7.20 20.70 -3.34
C ALA A 176 7.71 21.99 -4.00
N GLN A 177 9.01 22.28 -3.85
CA GLN A 177 9.66 23.47 -4.40
C GLN A 177 9.91 23.39 -5.92
N ALA A 178 9.82 22.20 -6.52
CA ALA A 178 10.07 22.00 -7.96
C ALA A 178 8.79 22.09 -8.81
N VAL A 179 7.62 22.26 -8.20
CA VAL A 179 6.33 22.25 -8.90
C VAL A 179 5.73 23.65 -8.88
N GLU A 180 5.98 24.41 -9.93
CA GLU A 180 5.44 25.77 -10.09
C GLU A 180 4.06 25.77 -10.78
N ASN A 181 3.73 24.71 -11.52
CA ASN A 181 2.49 24.61 -12.28
C ASN A 181 1.31 24.22 -11.36
N PRO A 182 0.23 25.02 -11.28
CA PRO A 182 -0.95 24.71 -10.46
C PRO A 182 -1.60 23.36 -10.75
N VAL A 183 -1.54 22.90 -12.00
CA VAL A 183 -2.10 21.59 -12.40
C VAL A 183 -1.32 20.45 -11.75
N ASP A 184 0.00 20.54 -11.77
CA ASP A 184 0.88 19.52 -11.17
C ASP A 184 0.76 19.52 -9.64
N VAL A 185 0.52 20.68 -9.01
CA VAL A 185 0.19 20.78 -7.58
C VAL A 185 -1.08 20.01 -7.26
N ALA A 186 -2.17 20.24 -8.01
CA ALA A 186 -3.44 19.55 -7.80
C ALA A 186 -3.33 18.02 -8.00
N ILE A 187 -2.55 17.58 -8.99
CA ILE A 187 -2.26 16.16 -9.21
C ILE A 187 -1.51 15.57 -8.02
N ARG A 188 -0.47 16.25 -7.53
CA ARG A 188 0.33 15.82 -6.37
C ARG A 188 -0.53 15.72 -5.11
N GLU A 189 -1.35 16.73 -4.82
CA GLU A 189 -2.29 16.69 -3.69
C GLU A 189 -3.24 15.50 -3.78
N ARG A 190 -3.77 15.22 -4.97
CA ARG A 190 -4.66 14.09 -5.18
C ARG A 190 -3.96 12.75 -4.95
N GLN A 191 -2.72 12.62 -5.42
CA GLN A 191 -1.92 11.41 -5.19
C GLN A 191 -1.58 11.22 -3.70
N LEU A 192 -1.31 12.30 -2.96
CA LEU A 192 -1.11 12.25 -1.51
C LEU A 192 -2.38 11.81 -0.77
N GLN A 193 -3.57 12.28 -1.19
CA GLN A 193 -4.85 11.83 -0.63
C GLN A 193 -5.04 10.33 -0.82
N TRP A 194 -4.78 9.80 -2.02
CA TRP A 194 -4.87 8.35 -2.27
C TRP A 194 -3.83 7.56 -1.49
N LEU A 195 -2.62 8.10 -1.31
CA LEU A 195 -1.60 7.45 -0.48
C LEU A 195 -2.07 7.36 0.99
N GLN A 196 -2.64 8.45 1.53
CA GLN A 196 -3.22 8.48 2.87
C GLN A 196 -4.43 7.53 3.01
N GLU A 197 -5.27 7.43 1.97
CA GLU A 197 -6.37 6.47 1.93
C GLU A 197 -5.84 5.03 1.99
N PHE A 198 -4.82 4.71 1.18
CA PHE A 198 -4.19 3.40 1.19
C PHE A 198 -3.57 3.06 2.56
N GLU A 199 -2.87 4.02 3.17
CA GLU A 199 -2.33 3.87 4.53
C GLU A 199 -3.44 3.63 5.56
N THR A 200 -4.53 4.40 5.49
CA THR A 200 -5.68 4.22 6.38
C THR A 200 -6.24 2.80 6.25
N LEU A 201 -6.40 2.29 5.03
CA LEU A 201 -6.85 0.92 4.78
C LEU A 201 -5.83 -0.13 5.23
N LEU A 202 -4.52 0.16 5.15
CA LEU A 202 -3.44 -0.71 5.63
C LEU A 202 -3.47 -0.87 7.16
N PHE A 203 -3.80 0.18 7.91
CA PHE A 203 -3.81 0.14 9.37
C PHE A 203 -5.19 -0.16 9.98
N ARG A 204 -6.30 0.01 9.24
CA ARG A 204 -7.66 -0.30 9.71
C ARG A 204 -7.83 -1.77 10.08
N ASP A 205 -8.05 -2.09 11.34
CA ASP A 205 -8.27 -3.47 11.76
C ASP A 205 -9.41 -4.12 10.96
N VAL A 206 -9.21 -5.37 10.53
CA VAL A 206 -10.25 -6.16 9.88
C VAL A 206 -11.29 -6.48 10.95
N GLN A 207 -12.26 -5.58 11.12
CA GLN A 207 -13.31 -5.80 12.09
C GLN A 207 -14.16 -6.96 11.61
N LYS A 208 -14.35 -7.97 12.48
CA LYS A 208 -15.45 -8.92 12.31
C LYS A 208 -16.73 -8.13 12.51
N LEU A 209 -17.32 -7.66 11.42
CA LEU A 209 -18.54 -6.86 11.47
C LEU A 209 -19.60 -7.60 12.29
N PRO A 210 -20.16 -6.98 13.35
CA PRO A 210 -21.28 -7.55 14.08
C PRO A 210 -22.50 -7.59 13.17
N ALA A 211 -23.25 -8.70 13.21
CA ALA A 211 -24.34 -9.00 12.28
C ALA A 211 -25.53 -8.00 12.25
N ASN A 212 -25.50 -6.95 13.07
CA ASN A 212 -26.68 -6.13 13.38
C ASN A 212 -26.49 -4.61 13.18
N ILE A 213 -25.41 -4.16 12.55
CA ILE A 213 -25.20 -2.75 12.20
C ILE A 213 -25.48 -2.60 10.70
N GLN A 214 -26.13 -1.50 10.29
CA GLN A 214 -26.20 -1.09 8.89
C GLN A 214 -24.76 -0.89 8.39
N GLU A 215 -24.19 -1.96 7.81
CA GLU A 215 -22.77 -2.05 7.52
C GLU A 215 -22.38 -0.99 6.48
N GLU A 216 -21.54 -0.04 6.88
CA GLU A 216 -20.75 0.72 5.92
C GLU A 216 -19.88 -0.26 5.12
N ASP A 217 -19.75 0.02 3.83
CA ASP A 217 -18.91 -0.72 2.90
C ASP A 217 -17.46 -0.77 3.43
N ASP A 218 -16.98 -1.95 3.84
CA ASP A 218 -15.60 -2.10 4.36
C ASP A 218 -14.63 -2.31 3.19
N ASP A 219 -14.02 -1.23 2.72
CA ASP A 219 -13.04 -1.32 1.63
C ASP A 219 -11.73 -1.96 2.06
N SER A 220 -11.41 -1.99 3.36
CA SER A 220 -10.21 -2.68 3.83
C SER A 220 -10.34 -4.19 3.63
N ALA A 221 -11.55 -4.72 3.78
CA ALA A 221 -11.86 -6.11 3.45
C ALA A 221 -11.66 -6.38 1.94
N LEU A 222 -11.95 -5.43 1.05
CA LEU A 222 -11.70 -5.63 -0.39
C LEU A 222 -10.20 -5.75 -0.72
N LEU A 223 -9.33 -5.07 0.03
CA LEU A 223 -7.89 -5.06 -0.22
C LEU A 223 -7.16 -6.21 0.46
N TRP A 224 -7.56 -6.54 1.69
CA TRP A 224 -6.73 -7.33 2.61
C TRP A 224 -7.38 -8.62 3.09
N SER A 225 -8.62 -8.92 2.69
CA SER A 225 -9.22 -10.21 3.05
C SER A 225 -8.56 -11.37 2.29
N PRO A 226 -8.41 -12.55 2.91
CA PRO A 226 -7.83 -13.72 2.26
C PRO A 226 -8.60 -14.17 1.01
N ASP A 227 -9.92 -13.92 0.96
CA ASP A 227 -10.80 -14.24 -0.16
C ASP A 227 -10.86 -13.11 -1.22
N LYS A 228 -9.95 -12.12 -1.13
CA LYS A 228 -9.82 -11.00 -2.08
C LYS A 228 -11.11 -10.18 -2.20
N GLY A 229 -11.86 -10.07 -1.11
CA GLY A 229 -13.07 -9.29 -1.01
C GLY A 229 -14.31 -9.98 -1.58
N ALA A 230 -14.25 -11.26 -1.91
CA ALA A 230 -15.39 -11.99 -2.50
C ALA A 230 -16.63 -11.95 -1.59
N ALA A 231 -16.46 -12.18 -0.29
CA ALA A 231 -17.52 -12.10 0.71
C ALA A 231 -18.12 -10.69 0.78
N GLU A 232 -17.28 -9.65 0.83
CA GLU A 232 -17.72 -8.25 0.89
C GLU A 232 -18.47 -7.83 -0.39
N LEU A 233 -17.98 -8.24 -1.56
CA LEU A 233 -18.68 -8.00 -2.83
C LEU A 233 -20.03 -8.71 -2.88
N SER A 234 -20.13 -9.94 -2.35
CA SER A 234 -21.39 -10.67 -2.24
C SER A 234 -22.39 -9.93 -1.35
N LYS A 235 -21.94 -9.47 -0.16
CA LYS A 235 -22.74 -8.64 0.75
C LYS A 235 -23.25 -7.38 0.07
N ARG A 236 -22.39 -6.63 -0.62
CA ARG A 236 -22.77 -5.42 -1.38
C ARG A 236 -23.82 -5.72 -2.46
N ARG A 237 -23.68 -6.83 -3.20
CA ARG A 237 -24.68 -7.27 -4.20
C ARG A 237 -26.03 -7.59 -3.55
N GLN A 238 -26.02 -8.31 -2.43
CA GLN A 238 -27.24 -8.63 -1.68
C GLN A 238 -27.93 -7.36 -1.17
N ARG A 239 -27.18 -6.41 -0.58
CA ARG A 239 -27.71 -5.10 -0.15
C ARG A 239 -28.37 -4.35 -1.30
N ARG A 240 -27.72 -4.27 -2.46
CA ARG A 240 -28.30 -3.63 -3.66
C ARG A 240 -29.58 -4.31 -4.13
N LYS A 241 -29.63 -5.66 -4.08
CA LYS A 241 -30.82 -6.42 -4.47
C LYS A 241 -32.00 -6.15 -3.52
N LEU A 242 -31.75 -6.14 -2.21
CA LEU A 242 -32.76 -5.81 -1.20
C LEU A 242 -33.28 -4.37 -1.36
N ALA A 243 -32.37 -3.39 -1.49
CA ALA A 243 -32.75 -1.99 -1.70
C ALA A 243 -33.49 -1.74 -3.03
N ALA A 244 -33.28 -2.58 -4.04
CA ALA A 244 -34.06 -2.53 -5.27
C ALA A 244 -35.47 -3.11 -5.09
N GLN A 245 -35.61 -4.19 -4.31
CA GLN A 245 -36.91 -4.78 -3.98
C GLN A 245 -37.78 -3.83 -3.16
N GLU A 246 -37.21 -3.15 -2.14
CA GLU A 246 -37.93 -2.18 -1.30
C GLU A 246 -38.43 -0.95 -2.09
N ARG A 247 -37.65 -0.50 -3.09
CA ARG A 247 -38.06 0.59 -3.98
C ARG A 247 -39.16 0.16 -4.95
N GLY A 248 -39.06 -1.04 -5.52
CA GLY A 248 -40.06 -1.58 -6.44
C GLY A 248 -41.43 -1.83 -5.79
N SER A 249 -41.47 -2.10 -4.48
CA SER A 249 -42.72 -2.24 -3.73
C SER A 249 -43.38 -0.90 -3.34
N SER A 250 -42.66 0.22 -3.48
CA SER A 250 -43.10 1.53 -2.99
C SER A 250 -43.52 2.50 -4.11
N THR A 251 -43.42 2.12 -5.38
CA THR A 251 -43.98 2.92 -6.49
C THR A 251 -45.50 2.70 -6.58
N PRO A 252 -46.33 3.71 -6.26
CA PRO A 252 -47.79 3.61 -6.40
C PRO A 252 -48.14 3.42 -7.89
N SER A 253 -49.09 2.52 -8.16
CA SER A 253 -49.65 2.30 -9.50
C SER A 253 -50.60 3.42 -9.91
#